data_AF-A0A1Q6YKH7-F1
#
_entry.id   AF-A0A1Q6YKH7-F1
#
_cell.length_a   1.000
_cell.length_b   1.000
_cell.length_c   1.000
_cell.angle_alpha   90.00
_cell.angle_beta   90.00
_cell.angle_gamma   90.00
#
_symmetry.space_group_name_H-M   'P 1'
#
loop_
_entity.id
_entity.type
_entity.pdbx_description
1 polymer ?
#
loop_
_entity_poly.entity_id
_entity_poly.type
_entity_poly.pdbx_seq_one_letter_code
_entity_poly.pdbx_strand_id
1 'polypeptide(L)'
;MTFQSIVLPMSEDDPRSKTFTYEGHDIITLKKEFEREYTIPDPQTAQEVIGYYARRIAEAVKLPAQFAVLAPKVREFFEQKAFGHAVDLNDHAIVKAMSTAVAHSVCVDVFKKALQALTIEEQTPQLLEPARLLSTCQPFPWSRPVWEGQKCIFNLVPCDNDFEREFAKFLDNAKDVTAFAKLPRAFGFTIEYTDTSTNLRNYEPDFVAIDKSGVQWLLESKGQENVDVLRKDAAAIRWCENATNLTEKQWKYLKIPQKEFEALQPTCLGDLKALSPVLLG
;
A
#
# COMPACT_ATOMS: atom_id res chain seq x y z
N MET A 1 28.15 14.31 22.13
CA MET A 1 27.81 15.43 21.23
C MET A 1 26.46 15.97 21.68
N THR A 2 26.41 17.23 22.11
CA THR A 2 25.17 17.89 22.50
C THR A 2 24.49 18.38 21.23
N PHE A 3 23.37 17.76 20.86
CA PHE A 3 22.58 18.22 19.71
C PHE A 3 21.82 19.48 20.11
N GLN A 4 22.13 20.60 19.46
CA GLN A 4 21.36 21.81 19.57
C GLN A 4 20.13 21.64 18.66
N SER A 5 18.98 21.37 19.25
CA SER A 5 17.72 21.13 18.56
C SER A 5 16.73 22.25 18.89
N ILE A 6 15.87 22.58 17.93
CA ILE A 6 14.75 23.48 18.16
C ILE A 6 13.83 22.82 19.19
N VAL A 7 13.61 23.50 20.32
CA VAL A 7 12.74 23.00 21.39
C VAL A 7 11.29 23.16 20.94
N LEU A 8 10.61 22.03 20.71
CA LEU A 8 9.20 22.03 20.31
C LEU A 8 8.31 22.56 21.44
N PRO A 9 7.27 23.35 21.12
CA PRO A 9 6.28 23.79 22.10
C PRO A 9 5.49 22.60 22.64
N MET A 10 5.19 22.61 23.94
CA MET A 10 4.48 21.51 24.61
C MET A 10 2.95 21.63 24.55
N SER A 11 2.41 22.82 24.21
CA SER A 11 0.96 23.09 24.11
C SER A 11 0.67 24.36 23.29
N GLU A 12 -0.60 24.62 22.93
CA GLU A 12 -1.04 25.84 22.22
C GLU A 12 -0.85 27.13 23.05
N ASP A 13 -0.80 27.02 24.39
CA ASP A 13 -0.56 28.16 25.28
C ASP A 13 0.94 28.44 25.49
N ASP A 14 1.82 27.56 24.99
CA ASP A 14 3.27 27.75 25.06
C ASP A 14 3.66 29.00 24.26
N PRO A 15 4.38 29.99 24.85
CA PRO A 15 4.82 31.17 24.12
C PRO A 15 5.58 30.85 22.83
N ARG A 16 6.30 29.71 22.80
CA ARG A 16 7.06 29.23 21.62
C ARG A 16 6.18 28.73 20.47
N SER A 17 4.87 28.56 20.68
CA SER A 17 3.92 28.23 19.62
C SER A 17 3.49 29.45 18.80
N LYS A 18 3.73 30.67 19.31
CA LYS A 18 3.26 31.93 18.72
C LYS A 18 4.31 32.65 17.88
N THR A 19 5.59 32.39 18.16
CA THR A 19 6.72 32.96 17.42
C THR A 19 7.67 31.87 16.95
N PHE A 20 8.28 32.07 15.78
CA PHE A 20 9.42 31.25 15.35
C PHE A 20 10.55 32.15 14.87
N THR A 21 11.78 31.74 15.19
CA THR A 21 12.99 32.45 14.80
C THR A 21 13.50 31.88 13.48
N TYR A 22 13.66 32.76 12.48
CA TYR A 22 14.32 32.42 11.24
C TYR A 22 15.74 33.00 11.24
N GLU A 23 16.72 32.13 11.06
CA GLU A 23 18.14 32.51 10.97
C GLU A 23 18.63 32.31 9.53
N GLY A 24 19.19 33.37 8.95
CA GLY A 24 19.91 33.31 7.68
C GLY A 24 21.40 33.11 7.94
N HIS A 25 21.97 32.04 7.41
CA HIS A 25 23.41 31.78 7.48
C HIS A 25 24.03 31.91 6.09
N ASP A 26 25.21 32.54 6.01
CA ASP A 26 26.04 32.49 4.83
C ASP A 26 26.45 31.03 4.58
N ILE A 27 26.18 30.51 3.39
CA ILE A 27 26.29 29.08 3.11
C ILE A 27 27.73 28.56 3.11
N ILE A 28 28.73 29.43 2.95
CA ILE A 28 30.14 29.07 2.84
C ILE A 28 30.84 29.19 4.20
N THR A 29 30.58 30.28 4.90
CA THR A 29 31.22 30.61 6.18
C THR A 29 30.41 30.15 7.39
N LEU A 30 29.15 29.74 7.18
CA LEU A 30 28.16 29.39 8.20
C LEU A 30 27.90 30.52 9.22
N LYS A 31 28.37 31.73 8.92
CA LYS A 31 28.18 32.89 9.78
C LYS A 31 26.72 33.34 9.70
N LYS A 32 26.10 33.52 10.86
CA LYS A 32 24.75 34.08 10.99
C LYS A 32 24.74 35.51 10.45
N GLU A 33 24.04 35.73 9.36
CA GLU A 33 23.94 37.04 8.69
C GLU A 33 22.76 37.85 9.22
N PHE A 34 21.64 37.20 9.55
CA PHE A 34 20.50 37.86 10.16
C PHE A 34 19.64 36.89 10.98
N GLU A 35 18.90 37.48 11.92
CA GLU A 35 17.88 36.84 12.74
C GLU A 35 16.61 37.66 12.66
N ARG A 36 15.48 36.99 12.44
CA ARG A 36 14.16 37.62 12.49
C ARG A 36 13.20 36.74 13.27
N GLU A 37 12.50 37.37 14.20
CA GLU A 37 11.39 36.75 14.92
C GLU A 37 10.11 37.02 14.14
N TYR A 38 9.43 35.97 13.70
CA TYR A 38 8.14 36.05 13.02
C TYR A 38 7.05 35.57 13.95
N THR A 39 5.94 36.32 14.04
CA THR A 39 4.69 35.82 14.60
C THR A 39 3.95 35.01 13.54
N ILE A 40 3.45 33.83 13.90
CA ILE A 40 2.57 33.08 13.00
C ILE A 40 1.25 33.86 12.95
N PRO A 41 0.89 34.47 11.81
CA PRO A 41 -0.36 35.19 11.74
C PRO A 41 -1.51 34.21 11.88
N ASP A 42 -2.48 34.53 12.75
CA ASP A 42 -3.75 33.82 12.76
C ASP A 42 -4.37 33.93 11.35
N PRO A 43 -5.01 32.86 10.83
CA PRO A 43 -5.71 32.94 9.57
C PRO A 43 -6.71 34.09 9.63
N GLN A 44 -6.54 35.06 8.74
CA GLN A 44 -7.24 36.34 8.83
C GLN A 44 -8.63 36.25 8.20
N THR A 45 -8.83 35.28 7.31
CA THR A 45 -10.08 35.10 6.58
C THR A 45 -10.45 33.64 6.39
N ALA A 46 -11.75 33.35 6.28
CA ALA A 46 -12.21 32.00 5.94
C ALA A 46 -11.69 31.54 4.57
N GLN A 47 -11.48 32.45 3.62
CA GLN A 47 -10.95 32.14 2.29
C GLN A 47 -9.54 31.55 2.36
N GLU A 48 -8.68 32.06 3.24
CA GLU A 48 -7.33 31.53 3.46
C GLU A 48 -7.38 30.11 4.03
N VAL A 49 -8.23 29.89 5.04
CA VAL A 49 -8.42 28.59 5.68
C VAL A 49 -8.96 27.57 4.67
N ILE A 50 -10.01 27.94 3.93
CA ILE A 50 -10.59 27.11 2.85
C ILE A 50 -9.56 26.81 1.77
N GLY A 51 -8.76 27.81 1.37
CA GLY A 51 -7.71 27.63 0.37
C GLY A 51 -6.62 26.66 0.84
N TYR A 52 -6.21 26.77 2.11
CA TYR A 52 -5.29 25.83 2.73
C TYR A 52 -5.85 24.40 2.72
N TYR A 53 -7.10 24.22 3.14
CA TYR A 53 -7.78 22.91 3.11
C TYR A 53 -7.89 22.33 1.72
N ALA A 54 -8.31 23.11 0.73
CA ALA A 54 -8.43 22.65 -0.64
C ALA A 54 -7.10 22.13 -1.20
N ARG A 55 -5.97 22.80 -0.89
CA ARG A 55 -4.63 22.33 -1.27
C ARG A 55 -4.24 21.05 -0.53
N ARG A 56 -4.46 20.99 0.78
CA ARG A 56 -4.14 19.80 1.60
C ARG A 56 -4.95 18.58 1.20
N ILE A 57 -6.24 18.76 0.90
CA ILE A 57 -7.09 17.70 0.37
C ILE A 57 -6.59 17.27 -1.00
N ALA A 58 -6.32 18.20 -1.91
CA ALA A 58 -5.79 17.91 -3.25
C ALA A 58 -4.48 17.10 -3.18
N GLU A 59 -3.56 17.47 -2.29
CA GLU A 59 -2.34 16.70 -2.01
C GLU A 59 -2.66 15.30 -1.47
N ALA A 60 -3.54 15.21 -0.48
CA ALA A 60 -3.90 13.95 0.17
C ALA A 60 -4.57 12.93 -0.76
N VAL A 61 -5.29 13.40 -1.79
CA VAL A 61 -5.92 12.55 -2.81
C VAL A 61 -5.14 12.48 -4.12
N LYS A 62 -3.93 13.07 -4.18
CA LYS A 62 -3.06 13.12 -5.37
C LYS A 62 -3.72 13.77 -6.60
N LEU A 63 -4.57 14.77 -6.40
CA LEU A 63 -5.24 15.55 -7.45
C LEU A 63 -4.87 17.05 -7.35
N PRO A 64 -3.58 17.43 -7.52
CA PRO A 64 -3.07 18.77 -7.21
C PRO A 64 -3.70 19.90 -8.05
N ALA A 65 -4.26 19.60 -9.22
CA ALA A 65 -4.85 20.60 -10.12
C ALA A 65 -6.33 20.93 -9.86
N GLN A 66 -6.95 20.41 -8.79
CA GLN A 66 -8.42 20.48 -8.59
C GLN A 66 -8.88 21.53 -7.57
N PHE A 67 -8.03 22.52 -7.26
CA PHE A 67 -8.35 23.57 -6.27
C PHE A 67 -9.70 24.28 -6.55
N ALA A 68 -9.95 24.66 -7.80
CA ALA A 68 -11.15 25.41 -8.19
C ALA A 68 -12.46 24.64 -7.92
N VAL A 69 -12.40 23.31 -7.94
CA VAL A 69 -13.54 22.42 -7.66
C VAL A 69 -13.65 22.12 -6.16
N LEU A 70 -12.51 21.96 -5.48
CA LEU A 70 -12.45 21.60 -4.07
C LEU A 70 -12.81 22.77 -3.15
N ALA A 71 -12.29 23.98 -3.40
CA ALA A 71 -12.48 25.12 -2.50
C ALA A 71 -13.97 25.49 -2.28
N PRO A 72 -14.86 25.51 -3.30
CA PRO A 72 -16.29 25.70 -3.07
C PRO A 72 -16.92 24.60 -2.20
N LYS A 73 -16.49 23.34 -2.37
CA LYS A 73 -17.02 22.22 -1.58
C LYS A 73 -16.54 22.26 -0.13
N VAL A 74 -15.29 22.63 0.11
CA VAL A 74 -14.76 22.87 1.45
C VAL A 74 -15.50 24.03 2.13
N ARG A 75 -15.79 25.11 1.40
CA ARG A 75 -16.63 26.21 1.90
C ARG A 75 -17.99 25.70 2.34
N GLU A 76 -18.70 25.00 1.45
CA GLU A 76 -20.02 24.42 1.72
C GLU A 76 -20.01 23.49 2.93
N PHE A 77 -18.95 22.68 3.08
CA PHE A 77 -18.78 21.80 4.24
C PHE A 77 -18.69 22.59 5.55
N PHE A 78 -17.84 23.62 5.62
CA PHE A 78 -17.73 24.44 6.83
C PHE A 78 -18.98 25.28 7.10
N GLU A 79 -19.61 25.79 6.05
CA GLU A 79 -20.79 26.65 6.15
C GLU A 79 -22.03 25.89 6.63
N GLN A 80 -22.20 24.62 6.24
CA GLN A 80 -23.46 23.90 6.43
C GLN A 80 -23.37 22.61 7.27
N LYS A 81 -22.18 22.00 7.38
CA LYS A 81 -22.04 20.62 7.91
C LYS A 81 -21.08 20.50 9.08
N ALA A 82 -19.94 21.18 9.05
CA ALA A 82 -18.84 20.96 9.99
C ALA A 82 -19.24 21.18 11.46
N PHE A 83 -20.17 22.10 11.72
CA PHE A 83 -20.61 22.48 13.07
C PHE A 83 -22.00 21.96 13.44
N GLY A 84 -22.61 21.10 12.60
CA GLY A 84 -23.95 20.53 12.84
C GLY A 84 -25.11 21.49 12.57
N HIS A 85 -24.84 22.74 12.22
CA HIS A 85 -25.80 23.74 11.77
C HIS A 85 -25.11 24.71 10.80
N ALA A 86 -25.91 25.57 10.15
CA ALA A 86 -25.38 26.61 9.28
C ALA A 86 -24.63 27.69 10.10
N VAL A 87 -23.50 28.17 9.60
CA VAL A 87 -22.67 29.21 10.24
C VAL A 87 -22.29 30.32 9.26
N ASP A 88 -22.04 31.52 9.77
CA ASP A 88 -21.45 32.62 8.98
C ASP A 88 -19.92 32.51 9.02
N LEU A 89 -19.31 32.32 7.84
CA LEU A 89 -17.86 32.22 7.69
C LEU A 89 -17.13 33.56 7.86
N ASN A 90 -17.86 34.68 7.95
CA ASN A 90 -17.26 35.99 8.26
C ASN A 90 -17.09 36.21 9.78
N ASP A 91 -17.66 35.34 10.63
CA ASP A 91 -17.47 35.41 12.07
C ASP A 91 -16.07 34.93 12.46
N HIS A 92 -15.34 35.79 13.17
CA HIS A 92 -14.00 35.51 13.67
C HIS A 92 -13.93 34.27 14.57
N ALA A 93 -14.99 33.99 15.35
CA ALA A 93 -15.05 32.78 16.17
C ALA A 93 -15.10 31.50 15.30
N ILE A 94 -15.81 31.54 14.17
CA ILE A 94 -15.90 30.45 13.22
C ILE A 94 -14.57 30.25 12.48
N VAL A 95 -13.93 31.34 12.01
CA VAL A 95 -12.60 31.27 11.37
C VAL A 95 -11.58 30.61 12.29
N LYS A 96 -11.61 30.96 13.59
CA LYS A 96 -10.76 30.33 14.60
C LYS A 96 -11.09 28.84 14.78
N ALA A 97 -12.37 28.48 14.88
CA ALA A 97 -12.81 27.09 15.02
C ALA A 97 -12.39 26.20 13.83
N MET A 98 -12.48 26.72 12.60
CA MET A 98 -12.02 26.06 11.37
C MET A 98 -10.52 25.76 11.36
N SER A 99 -9.75 26.54 12.12
CA SER A 99 -8.28 26.50 12.13
C SER A 99 -7.70 25.58 13.20
N THR A 100 -8.56 24.92 13.98
CA THR A 100 -8.14 23.96 15.00
C THR A 100 -7.59 22.68 14.37
N ALA A 101 -6.68 22.01 15.07
CA ALA A 101 -6.13 20.71 14.64
C ALA A 101 -7.23 19.64 14.45
N VAL A 102 -8.29 19.69 15.26
CA VAL A 102 -9.43 18.77 15.16
C VAL A 102 -10.24 19.03 13.89
N ALA A 103 -10.61 20.29 13.63
CA ALA A 103 -11.26 20.67 12.37
C ALA A 103 -10.41 20.27 11.17
N HIS A 104 -9.08 20.35 11.31
CA HIS A 104 -8.17 19.95 10.26
C HIS A 104 -8.24 18.46 9.95
N SER A 105 -8.06 17.63 10.96
CA SER A 105 -8.11 16.19 10.83
C SER A 105 -9.45 15.71 10.25
N VAL A 106 -10.56 16.26 10.76
CA VAL A 106 -11.91 15.87 10.31
C VAL A 106 -12.16 16.29 8.86
N CYS A 107 -11.85 17.55 8.50
CA CYS A 107 -12.07 18.05 7.15
C CYS A 107 -11.29 17.22 6.11
N VAL A 108 -9.99 17.00 6.36
CA VAL A 108 -9.15 16.24 5.43
C VAL A 108 -9.62 14.79 5.32
N ASP A 109 -9.94 14.13 6.44
CA ASP A 109 -10.38 12.71 6.44
C ASP A 109 -11.71 12.50 5.71
N VAL A 110 -12.70 13.38 5.96
CA VAL A 110 -14.02 13.30 5.31
C VAL A 110 -13.90 13.43 3.79
N PHE A 111 -13.18 14.45 3.31
CA PHE A 111 -12.99 14.65 1.88
C PHE A 111 -12.15 13.55 1.26
N LYS A 112 -11.08 13.12 1.94
CA LYS A 112 -10.24 12.02 1.47
C LYS A 112 -11.07 10.76 1.26
N LYS A 113 -11.86 10.32 2.26
CA LYS A 113 -12.72 9.13 2.14
C LYS A 113 -13.75 9.25 1.02
N ALA A 114 -14.42 10.40 0.91
CA ALA A 114 -15.44 10.62 -0.11
C ALA A 114 -14.85 10.60 -1.53
N LEU A 115 -13.73 11.28 -1.76
CA LEU A 115 -13.10 11.36 -3.08
C LEU A 115 -12.39 10.07 -3.47
N GLN A 116 -11.75 9.39 -2.51
CA GLN A 116 -11.10 8.11 -2.75
C GLN A 116 -12.08 7.04 -3.22
N ALA A 117 -13.28 6.99 -2.62
CA ALA A 117 -14.33 6.06 -3.06
C ALA A 117 -14.77 6.29 -4.51
N LEU A 118 -14.71 7.54 -4.99
CA LEU A 118 -15.04 7.92 -6.37
C LEU A 118 -13.89 7.75 -7.36
N THR A 119 -12.66 7.56 -6.86
CA THR A 119 -11.44 7.45 -7.71
C THR A 119 -11.18 5.99 -8.13
N ILE A 120 -11.84 5.03 -7.49
CA ILE A 120 -11.72 3.61 -7.86
C ILE A 120 -12.66 3.34 -9.03
N GLU A 121 -12.10 3.28 -10.24
CA GLU A 121 -12.81 2.78 -11.40
C GLU A 121 -12.74 1.24 -11.39
N GLU A 122 -13.90 0.59 -11.30
CA GLU A 122 -13.97 -0.87 -11.50
C GLU A 122 -13.77 -1.16 -12.98
N GLN A 123 -12.60 -1.74 -13.31
CA GLN A 123 -12.31 -2.18 -14.67
C GLN A 123 -12.72 -3.63 -14.88
N THR A 124 -13.26 -3.93 -16.05
CA THR A 124 -13.46 -5.32 -16.48
C THR A 124 -12.11 -5.94 -16.81
N PRO A 125 -11.76 -7.12 -16.26
CA PRO A 125 -10.49 -7.77 -16.53
C PRO A 125 -10.41 -8.20 -18.01
N GLN A 126 -9.30 -7.91 -18.68
CA GLN A 126 -9.07 -8.25 -20.08
C GLN A 126 -7.66 -8.82 -20.27
N LEU A 127 -7.52 -9.77 -21.19
CA LEU A 127 -6.22 -10.30 -21.61
C LEU A 127 -5.71 -9.49 -22.80
N LEU A 128 -4.97 -8.41 -22.51
CA LEU A 128 -4.50 -7.46 -23.53
C LEU A 128 -3.21 -7.93 -24.24
N GLU A 129 -2.31 -8.55 -23.49
CA GLU A 129 -1.00 -8.96 -23.98
C GLU A 129 -0.91 -10.47 -24.19
N PRO A 130 -0.06 -10.94 -25.12
CA PRO A 130 0.22 -12.36 -25.26
C PRO A 130 0.88 -12.93 -24.00
N ALA A 131 0.77 -14.25 -23.82
CA ALA A 131 1.37 -14.92 -22.68
C ALA A 131 2.89 -14.70 -22.61
N ARG A 132 3.36 -14.12 -21.50
CA ARG A 132 4.78 -13.97 -21.21
C ARG A 132 5.32 -15.23 -20.57
N LEU A 133 6.24 -15.91 -21.26
CA LEU A 133 6.83 -17.16 -20.78
C LEU A 133 7.92 -16.88 -19.74
N LEU A 134 7.95 -17.68 -18.67
CA LEU A 134 9.02 -17.62 -17.65
C LEU A 134 10.42 -17.87 -18.23
N SER A 135 10.51 -18.64 -19.32
CA SER A 135 11.76 -18.88 -20.06
C SER A 135 12.36 -17.61 -20.69
N THR A 136 11.60 -16.52 -20.78
CA THR A 136 12.10 -15.22 -21.26
C THR A 136 12.78 -14.39 -20.17
N CYS A 137 12.69 -14.82 -18.91
CA CYS A 137 13.35 -14.13 -17.80
C CYS A 137 14.87 -14.15 -18.01
N GLN A 138 15.49 -12.97 -18.04
CA GLN A 138 16.93 -12.85 -18.22
C GLN A 138 17.68 -13.39 -17.00
N PRO A 139 18.89 -13.95 -17.16
CA PRO A 139 19.74 -14.32 -16.04
C PRO A 139 20.01 -13.11 -15.13
N PHE A 140 20.03 -13.34 -13.82
CA PHE A 140 20.30 -12.31 -12.82
C PHE A 140 21.15 -12.88 -11.66
N PRO A 141 21.93 -12.04 -10.98
CA PRO A 141 22.73 -12.49 -9.83
C PRO A 141 21.84 -12.81 -8.62
N TRP A 142 22.18 -13.88 -7.89
CA TRP A 142 21.51 -14.27 -6.65
C TRP A 142 22.55 -14.69 -5.61
N SER A 143 22.40 -14.22 -4.36
CA SER A 143 23.32 -14.48 -3.26
C SER A 143 22.69 -15.22 -2.08
N ARG A 144 21.39 -15.50 -2.16
CA ARG A 144 20.57 -16.17 -1.13
C ARG A 144 20.43 -17.67 -1.45
N PRO A 145 19.80 -18.47 -0.57
CA PRO A 145 19.65 -19.90 -0.79
C PRO A 145 19.01 -20.23 -2.15
N VAL A 146 19.41 -21.37 -2.70
CA VAL A 146 18.86 -21.91 -3.95
C VAL A 146 18.44 -23.35 -3.81
N TRP A 147 17.51 -23.77 -4.66
CA TRP A 147 17.18 -25.19 -4.88
C TRP A 147 17.53 -25.58 -6.32
N GLU A 148 18.24 -26.70 -6.48
CA GLU A 148 18.54 -27.32 -7.78
C GLU A 148 17.44 -28.32 -8.11
N GLY A 149 16.37 -27.83 -8.74
CA GLY A 149 15.19 -28.62 -9.07
C GLY A 149 15.12 -29.04 -10.53
N GLN A 150 14.41 -30.13 -10.81
CA GLN A 150 14.21 -30.66 -12.17
C GLN A 150 12.88 -30.23 -12.78
N LYS A 151 11.91 -29.83 -11.96
CA LYS A 151 10.57 -29.40 -12.40
C LYS A 151 10.44 -27.87 -12.57
N CYS A 152 11.54 -27.14 -12.42
CA CYS A 152 11.59 -25.70 -12.61
C CYS A 152 12.30 -25.34 -13.91
N ILE A 153 11.86 -24.26 -14.56
CA ILE A 153 12.50 -23.73 -15.78
C ILE A 153 13.84 -23.05 -15.48
N PHE A 154 14.04 -22.57 -14.25
CA PHE A 154 15.28 -21.94 -13.82
C PHE A 154 16.31 -23.01 -13.45
N ASN A 155 17.57 -22.79 -13.85
CA ASN A 155 18.69 -23.66 -13.49
C ASN A 155 18.90 -23.73 -11.97
N LEU A 156 18.61 -22.65 -11.26
CA LEU A 156 18.59 -22.54 -9.80
C LEU A 156 17.32 -21.81 -9.37
N VAL A 157 16.54 -22.36 -8.44
CA VAL A 157 15.36 -21.69 -7.90
C VAL A 157 15.82 -20.64 -6.87
N PRO A 158 15.59 -19.34 -7.11
CA PRO A 158 16.13 -18.25 -6.31
C PRO A 158 15.30 -18.01 -5.04
N CYS A 159 15.63 -18.63 -3.91
CA CYS A 159 14.82 -18.56 -2.69
C CYS A 159 15.26 -17.38 -1.80
N ASP A 160 14.30 -16.67 -1.19
CA ASP A 160 14.60 -15.53 -0.32
C ASP A 160 15.01 -15.94 1.10
N ASN A 161 14.58 -17.12 1.54
CA ASN A 161 14.84 -17.69 2.86
C ASN A 161 14.84 -19.24 2.82
N ASP A 162 15.19 -19.87 3.94
CA ASP A 162 15.27 -21.33 4.02
C ASP A 162 13.92 -22.03 3.90
N PHE A 163 12.84 -21.40 4.36
CA PHE A 163 11.49 -21.95 4.22
C PHE A 163 11.07 -22.05 2.75
N GLU A 164 11.30 -21.00 1.97
CA GLU A 164 11.07 -21.03 0.52
C GLU A 164 11.92 -22.08 -0.18
N ARG A 165 13.15 -22.29 0.28
CA ARG A 165 14.03 -23.34 -0.26
C ARG A 165 13.46 -24.74 0.01
N GLU A 166 13.02 -25.01 1.24
CA GLU A 166 12.39 -26.30 1.56
C GLU A 166 11.03 -26.45 0.87
N PHE A 167 10.27 -25.37 0.66
CA PHE A 167 9.04 -25.41 -0.11
C PHE A 167 9.28 -25.70 -1.60
N ALA A 168 10.31 -25.10 -2.20
CA ALA A 168 10.74 -25.41 -3.57
C ALA A 168 11.13 -26.89 -3.71
N LYS A 169 11.89 -27.41 -2.75
CA LYS A 169 12.23 -28.84 -2.66
C LYS A 169 11.00 -29.73 -2.53
N PHE A 170 10.01 -29.33 -1.74
CA PHE A 170 8.73 -30.04 -1.64
C PHE A 170 8.02 -30.10 -3.00
N LEU A 171 7.85 -28.96 -3.69
CA LEU A 171 7.19 -28.92 -5.00
C LEU A 171 7.93 -29.77 -6.05
N ASP A 172 9.27 -29.76 -6.02
CA ASP A 172 10.08 -30.56 -6.92
C ASP A 172 9.92 -32.07 -6.67
N ASN A 173 9.82 -32.49 -5.41
CA ASN A 173 9.65 -33.90 -5.03
C ASN A 173 8.19 -34.40 -5.06
N ALA A 174 7.20 -33.51 -4.97
CA ALA A 174 5.79 -33.85 -4.92
C ALA A 174 5.34 -34.57 -6.20
N LYS A 175 4.84 -35.80 -6.07
CA LYS A 175 4.52 -36.66 -7.22
C LYS A 175 3.37 -36.12 -8.08
N ASP A 176 2.51 -35.29 -7.52
CA ASP A 176 1.36 -34.67 -8.19
C ASP A 176 1.67 -33.29 -8.78
N VAL A 177 2.90 -32.79 -8.66
CA VAL A 177 3.37 -31.57 -9.33
C VAL A 177 4.08 -31.93 -10.63
N THR A 178 3.64 -31.31 -11.73
CA THR A 178 4.22 -31.47 -13.07
C THR A 178 5.36 -30.48 -13.29
N ALA A 179 5.12 -29.20 -12.95
CA ALA A 179 6.10 -28.12 -13.08
C ALA A 179 5.84 -27.06 -12.01
N PHE A 180 6.88 -26.32 -11.61
CA PHE A 180 6.75 -25.17 -10.73
C PHE A 180 7.78 -24.10 -11.04
N ALA A 181 7.59 -22.90 -10.48
CA ALA A 181 8.62 -21.86 -10.45
C ALA A 181 8.41 -20.96 -9.24
N LYS A 182 9.50 -20.51 -8.61
CA LYS A 182 9.47 -19.28 -7.82
C LYS A 182 9.49 -18.11 -8.79
N LEU A 183 8.64 -17.11 -8.58
CA LEU A 183 8.58 -15.91 -9.41
C LEU A 183 9.63 -14.91 -8.93
N PRO A 184 10.75 -14.71 -9.66
CA PRO A 184 11.74 -13.73 -9.25
C PRO A 184 11.23 -12.32 -9.54
N ARG A 185 11.64 -11.35 -8.71
CA ARG A 185 11.38 -9.92 -8.96
C ARG A 185 11.86 -9.45 -10.33
N ALA A 186 12.93 -10.05 -10.85
CA ALA A 186 13.43 -9.79 -12.20
C ALA A 186 12.41 -10.14 -13.30
N PHE A 187 11.50 -11.09 -13.05
CA PHE A 187 10.39 -11.36 -13.96
C PHE A 187 9.31 -10.27 -13.86
N GLY A 188 9.11 -9.66 -12.70
CA GLY A 188 8.23 -8.50 -12.52
C GLY A 188 6.74 -8.82 -12.60
N PHE A 189 6.35 -10.05 -12.26
CA PHE A 189 4.93 -10.39 -12.12
C PHE A 189 4.38 -9.80 -10.83
N THR A 190 3.34 -8.98 -10.96
CA THR A 190 2.67 -8.35 -9.82
C THR A 190 1.17 -8.38 -9.99
N ILE A 191 0.45 -8.40 -8.86
CA ILE A 191 -1.00 -8.28 -8.79
C ILE A 191 -1.30 -6.97 -8.07
N GLU A 192 -2.10 -6.12 -8.69
CA GLU A 192 -2.51 -4.85 -8.12
C GLU A 192 -3.61 -5.05 -7.06
N TYR A 193 -3.52 -4.30 -5.96
CA TYR A 193 -4.53 -4.27 -4.92
C TYR A 193 -4.59 -2.88 -4.25
N THR A 194 -5.66 -2.62 -3.50
CA THR A 194 -5.81 -1.38 -2.74
C THR A 194 -5.52 -1.59 -1.24
N ASP A 195 -4.63 -0.77 -0.68
CA ASP A 195 -4.35 -0.79 0.77
C ASP A 195 -5.48 -0.16 1.58
N THR A 196 -5.39 -0.22 2.92
CA THR A 196 -6.40 0.33 3.84
C THR A 196 -6.72 1.80 3.62
N SER A 197 -5.81 2.55 3.02
CA SER A 197 -5.96 3.94 2.64
C SER A 197 -6.33 4.13 1.16
N THR A 198 -6.85 3.06 0.53
CA THR A 198 -7.24 2.95 -0.88
C THR A 198 -6.16 3.37 -1.87
N ASN A 199 -4.88 3.26 -1.49
CA ASN A 199 -3.80 3.47 -2.44
C ASN A 199 -3.57 2.19 -3.24
N LEU A 200 -3.30 2.35 -4.53
CA LEU A 200 -2.83 1.26 -5.38
C LEU A 200 -1.46 0.76 -4.91
N ARG A 201 -1.33 -0.55 -4.76
CA ARG A 201 -0.12 -1.26 -4.35
C ARG A 201 0.06 -2.50 -5.22
N ASN A 202 1.30 -2.94 -5.32
CA ASN A 202 1.67 -4.16 -6.03
C ASN A 202 2.00 -5.26 -5.03
N TYR A 203 1.41 -6.42 -5.24
CA TYR A 203 1.72 -7.66 -4.55
C TYR A 203 2.53 -8.55 -5.49
N GLU A 204 3.63 -9.10 -4.99
CA GLU A 204 4.52 -10.04 -5.70
C GLU A 204 4.29 -11.44 -5.12
N PRO A 205 3.58 -12.34 -5.82
CA PRO A 205 3.40 -13.72 -5.36
C PRO A 205 4.70 -14.52 -5.42
N ASP A 206 4.86 -15.47 -4.50
CA ASP A 206 6.10 -16.24 -4.40
C ASP A 206 6.25 -17.33 -5.48
N PHE A 207 5.27 -18.23 -5.62
CA PHE A 207 5.40 -19.43 -6.45
C PHE A 207 4.21 -19.64 -7.39
N VAL A 208 4.47 -20.33 -8.49
CA VAL A 208 3.46 -20.96 -9.34
C VAL A 208 3.74 -22.45 -9.51
N ALA A 209 2.69 -23.25 -9.60
CA ALA A 209 2.81 -24.68 -9.88
C ALA A 209 1.71 -25.17 -10.81
N ILE A 210 1.97 -26.25 -11.54
CA ILE A 210 0.99 -26.97 -12.34
C ILE A 210 0.90 -28.38 -11.78
N ASP A 211 -0.28 -28.79 -11.34
CA ASP A 211 -0.50 -30.15 -10.88
C ASP A 211 -0.75 -31.13 -12.04
N LYS A 212 -0.78 -32.43 -11.73
CA LYS A 212 -1.02 -33.48 -12.73
C LYS A 212 -2.42 -33.47 -13.33
N SER A 213 -3.38 -32.80 -12.70
CA SER A 213 -4.72 -32.58 -13.25
C SER A 213 -4.80 -31.36 -14.17
N GLY A 214 -3.70 -30.61 -14.30
CA GLY A 214 -3.61 -29.42 -15.15
C GLY A 214 -4.03 -28.12 -14.46
N VAL A 215 -4.34 -28.14 -13.17
CA VAL A 215 -4.66 -26.93 -12.40
C VAL A 215 -3.40 -26.12 -12.17
N GLN A 216 -3.50 -24.81 -12.41
CA GLN A 216 -2.47 -23.84 -12.09
C GLN A 216 -2.69 -23.29 -10.69
N TRP A 217 -1.61 -23.24 -9.93
CA TRP A 217 -1.60 -22.79 -8.55
C TRP A 217 -0.76 -21.53 -8.43
N LEU A 218 -1.31 -20.51 -7.79
CA LEU A 218 -0.59 -19.35 -7.29
C LEU A 218 -0.39 -19.56 -5.79
N LEU A 219 0.86 -19.73 -5.37
CA LEU A 219 1.22 -20.19 -4.04
C LEU A 219 2.01 -19.11 -3.31
N GLU A 220 1.58 -18.77 -2.10
CA GLU A 220 2.21 -17.72 -1.30
C GLU A 220 2.80 -18.29 -0.02
N SER A 221 4.12 -18.17 0.15
CA SER A 221 4.80 -18.61 1.36
C SER A 221 4.78 -17.51 2.42
N LYS A 222 4.43 -17.86 3.66
CA LYS A 222 4.33 -16.87 4.76
C LYS A 222 4.93 -17.36 6.06
N GLY A 223 5.89 -16.59 6.60
CA GLY A 223 6.43 -16.80 7.94
C GLY A 223 5.64 -16.08 9.06
N GLN A 224 5.16 -14.86 8.81
CA GLN A 224 4.40 -14.05 9.79
C GLN A 224 3.18 -13.37 9.17
N GLU A 225 2.07 -13.30 9.92
CA GLU A 225 0.82 -12.64 9.51
C GLU A 225 0.78 -11.17 9.98
N ASN A 226 0.42 -10.27 9.06
CA ASN A 226 0.11 -8.87 9.34
C ASN A 226 -1.28 -8.52 8.77
N VAL A 227 -1.87 -7.40 9.23
CA VAL A 227 -3.24 -6.97 8.87
C VAL A 227 -3.44 -6.75 7.36
N ASP A 228 -2.40 -6.37 6.62
CA ASP A 228 -2.48 -6.17 5.16
C ASP A 228 -2.52 -7.49 4.36
N VAL A 229 -2.35 -8.65 5.00
CA VAL A 229 -2.31 -9.95 4.30
C VAL A 229 -3.65 -10.30 3.69
N LEU A 230 -4.78 -10.04 4.38
CA LEU A 230 -6.12 -10.38 3.88
C LEU A 230 -6.45 -9.73 2.53
N ARG A 231 -5.95 -8.51 2.28
CA ARG A 231 -6.21 -7.79 1.01
C ARG A 231 -5.40 -8.34 -0.15
N LYS A 232 -4.18 -8.80 0.12
CA LYS A 232 -3.33 -9.48 -0.87
C LYS A 232 -3.94 -10.82 -1.25
N ASP A 233 -4.37 -11.60 -0.25
CA ASP A 233 -5.01 -12.89 -0.46
C ASP A 233 -6.29 -12.72 -1.29
N ALA A 234 -7.14 -11.73 -0.97
CA ALA A 234 -8.34 -11.43 -1.75
C ALA A 234 -8.02 -11.01 -3.20
N ALA A 235 -6.98 -10.19 -3.41
CA ALA A 235 -6.55 -9.80 -4.74
C ALA A 235 -6.01 -10.99 -5.54
N ALA A 236 -5.28 -11.89 -4.90
CA ALA A 236 -4.75 -13.11 -5.51
C ALA A 236 -5.87 -14.08 -5.93
N ILE A 237 -6.87 -14.28 -5.05
CA ILE A 237 -8.07 -15.08 -5.35
C ILE A 237 -8.80 -14.50 -6.56
N ARG A 238 -9.07 -13.19 -6.55
CA ARG A 238 -9.74 -12.51 -7.67
C ARG A 238 -8.92 -12.61 -8.96
N TRP A 239 -7.60 -12.49 -8.86
CA TRP A 239 -6.71 -12.68 -10.02
C TRP A 239 -6.84 -14.10 -10.59
N CYS A 240 -6.85 -15.14 -9.75
CA CYS A 240 -7.05 -16.53 -10.19
C CYS A 240 -8.43 -16.75 -10.83
N GLU A 241 -9.50 -16.17 -10.29
CA GLU A 241 -10.84 -16.23 -10.89
C GLU A 241 -10.86 -15.61 -12.29
N ASN A 242 -10.30 -14.40 -12.41
CA ASN A 242 -10.19 -13.69 -13.68
C ASN A 242 -9.32 -14.45 -14.68
N ALA A 243 -8.16 -14.96 -14.26
CA ALA A 243 -7.27 -15.75 -15.09
C ALA A 243 -7.95 -17.04 -15.56
N THR A 244 -8.77 -17.67 -14.71
CA THR A 244 -9.55 -18.85 -15.08
C THR A 244 -10.54 -18.54 -16.20
N ASN A 245 -11.31 -17.46 -16.03
CA ASN A 245 -12.32 -17.05 -17.01
C ASN A 245 -11.69 -16.59 -18.34
N LEU A 246 -10.56 -15.90 -18.28
CA LEU A 246 -9.91 -15.33 -19.47
C LEU A 246 -9.05 -16.33 -20.25
N THR A 247 -8.52 -17.37 -19.59
CA THR A 247 -7.60 -18.32 -20.22
C THR A 247 -8.18 -19.73 -20.40
N GLU A 248 -9.38 -19.98 -19.86
CA GLU A 248 -10.05 -21.28 -19.83
C GLU A 248 -9.23 -22.37 -19.09
N LYS A 249 -8.22 -21.97 -18.31
CA LYS A 249 -7.41 -22.88 -17.50
C LYS A 249 -7.70 -22.62 -16.03
N GLN A 250 -7.87 -23.68 -15.25
CA GLN A 250 -8.21 -23.52 -13.83
C GLN A 250 -7.03 -22.96 -13.04
N TRP A 251 -7.20 -21.78 -12.45
CA TRP A 251 -6.26 -21.17 -11.51
C TRP A 251 -6.81 -21.22 -10.09
N LYS A 252 -5.93 -21.50 -9.11
CA LYS A 252 -6.26 -21.48 -7.68
C LYS A 252 -5.17 -20.78 -6.88
N TYR A 253 -5.59 -19.99 -5.91
CA TYR A 253 -4.70 -19.39 -4.93
C TYR A 253 -4.62 -20.25 -3.67
N LEU A 254 -3.43 -20.38 -3.09
CA LEU A 254 -3.25 -21.02 -1.78
C LEU A 254 -2.12 -20.35 -1.00
N LYS A 255 -2.44 -19.93 0.22
CA LYS A 255 -1.47 -19.41 1.19
C LYS A 255 -0.89 -20.55 2.00
N ILE A 256 0.43 -20.57 2.15
CA ILE A 256 1.20 -21.61 2.83
C ILE A 256 1.91 -20.97 4.02
N PRO A 257 1.25 -20.90 5.19
CA PRO A 257 1.90 -20.44 6.40
C PRO A 257 2.88 -21.51 6.92
N GLN A 258 4.07 -21.05 7.32
CA GLN A 258 5.24 -21.90 7.58
C GLN A 258 4.99 -22.91 8.69
N LYS A 259 4.38 -22.48 9.80
CA LYS A 259 4.17 -23.34 10.98
C LYS A 259 3.25 -24.51 10.67
N GLU A 260 2.19 -24.25 9.91
CA GLU A 260 1.20 -25.24 9.54
C GLU A 260 1.77 -26.18 8.47
N PHE A 261 2.57 -25.68 7.54
CA PHE A 261 3.29 -26.52 6.57
C PHE A 261 4.28 -27.47 7.26
N GLU A 262 5.08 -26.96 8.20
CA GLU A 262 6.03 -27.76 8.98
C GLU A 262 5.32 -28.81 9.85
N ALA A 263 4.16 -28.48 10.42
CA ALA A 263 3.36 -29.41 11.20
C ALA A 263 2.68 -30.49 10.35
N LEU A 264 2.18 -30.13 9.15
CA LEU A 264 1.47 -31.02 8.25
C LEU A 264 2.42 -32.06 7.60
N GLN A 265 3.68 -31.70 7.37
CA GLN A 265 4.67 -32.52 6.65
C GLN A 265 4.10 -33.14 5.35
N PRO A 266 3.57 -32.30 4.44
CA PRO A 266 2.87 -32.77 3.25
C PRO A 266 3.80 -33.54 2.31
N THR A 267 3.24 -34.53 1.61
CA THR A 267 3.99 -35.34 0.63
C THR A 267 3.53 -35.11 -0.81
N CYS A 268 2.33 -34.55 -0.98
CA CYS A 268 1.78 -34.14 -2.26
C CYS A 268 1.15 -32.75 -2.15
N LEU A 269 1.04 -32.03 -3.28
CA LEU A 269 0.44 -30.69 -3.34
C LEU A 269 -1.02 -30.72 -2.88
N GLY A 270 -1.74 -31.81 -3.16
CA GLY A 270 -3.10 -32.04 -2.70
C GLY A 270 -3.28 -31.95 -1.17
N ASP A 271 -2.27 -32.32 -0.39
CA ASP A 271 -2.31 -32.27 1.08
C ASP A 271 -2.44 -30.83 1.59
N LEU A 272 -1.89 -29.85 0.86
CA LEU A 272 -1.93 -28.43 1.25
C LEU A 272 -3.34 -27.85 1.27
N LYS A 273 -4.35 -28.54 0.71
CA LYS A 273 -5.76 -28.15 0.85
C LYS A 273 -6.19 -28.09 2.32
N ALA A 274 -5.56 -28.87 3.20
CA ALA A 274 -5.80 -28.80 4.64
C ALA A 274 -5.43 -27.43 5.26
N LEU A 275 -4.60 -26.64 4.57
CA LEU A 275 -4.19 -25.30 4.99
C LEU A 275 -5.15 -24.20 4.51
N SER A 276 -6.13 -24.55 3.66
CA SER A 276 -7.14 -23.59 3.23
C SER A 276 -8.01 -23.20 4.43
N PRO A 277 -8.32 -21.89 4.63
CA PRO A 277 -9.24 -21.49 5.67
C PRO A 277 -10.57 -22.22 5.47
N VAL A 278 -11.04 -22.90 6.52
CA VAL A 278 -12.39 -23.47 6.53
C VAL A 278 -13.34 -22.29 6.42
N LEU A 279 -14.00 -22.15 5.28
CA LEU A 279 -15.15 -21.26 5.14
C LEU A 279 -16.26 -21.86 6.03
N LEU A 280 -16.31 -21.43 7.29
CA LEU A 280 -17.49 -21.59 8.12
C LEU A 280 -18.56 -20.71 7.47
N GLY A 281 -19.46 -21.36 6.72
CA GLY A 281 -20.60 -20.72 6.05
C GLY A 281 -21.62 -20.17 7.03
#